data_AF-A0A1S2IUS5-F1
#
_entry.id   AF-A0A1S2IUS5-F1
#
_cell.length_a   1.000
_cell.length_b   1.000
_cell.length_c   1.000
_cell.angle_alpha   90.00
_cell.angle_beta   90.00
_cell.angle_gamma   90.00
#
_symmetry.space_group_name_H-M   'P 1'
#
loop_
_entity.id
_entity.type
_entity.pdbx_description
1 polymer ?
#
loop_
_entity_poly.entity_id
_entity_poly.type
_entity_poly.pdbx_seq_one_letter_code
_entity_poly.pdbx_strand_id
1 'polypeptide(L)'
;MPAVRRSTVAALSAAVLVVCGLAGCTVQAESEPDDAVDSTPSSQVEASGTSPIVFAFVCRVDDSDRTETYTTYSAVWKDARSRCRAERITGTEASAQQRAAVRATDGAASLEDLATTCAVTGRGPWTSSVTSARDARVAAGLAEYCPGHPEMDHLHDAIAAYRG
;
A
#
# COMPACT_ATOMS: atom_id res chain seq x y z
N MET A 1 30.78 -36.70 16.79
CA MET A 1 32.02 -36.01 16.40
C MET A 1 31.66 -34.55 16.09
N PRO A 2 32.04 -33.57 16.91
CA PRO A 2 31.74 -32.17 16.65
C PRO A 2 32.86 -31.53 15.82
N ALA A 3 32.51 -30.79 14.77
CA ALA A 3 33.44 -29.93 14.05
C ALA A 3 33.07 -28.47 14.30
N VAL A 4 33.74 -27.87 15.27
CA VAL A 4 33.81 -26.43 15.48
C VAL A 4 34.81 -25.86 14.48
N ARG A 5 34.42 -24.84 13.70
CA ARG A 5 35.38 -23.91 13.10
C ARG A 5 34.94 -22.48 13.36
N ARG A 6 35.74 -21.82 14.22
CA ARG A 6 35.81 -20.38 14.43
C ARG A 6 36.68 -19.78 13.31
N SER A 7 36.36 -18.58 12.84
CA SER A 7 37.32 -17.70 12.17
C SER A 7 36.97 -16.25 12.47
N THR A 8 38.02 -15.47 12.67
CA THR A 8 38.13 -14.22 13.43
C THR A 8 38.19 -12.98 12.54
N VAL A 9 37.55 -11.90 13.02
CA VAL A 9 37.91 -10.47 13.06
C VAL A 9 38.92 -9.87 12.03
N ALA A 10 38.49 -8.79 11.37
CA ALA A 10 39.26 -7.56 11.05
C ALA A 10 38.24 -6.45 10.68
N ALA A 11 37.97 -5.38 11.44
CA ALA A 11 38.76 -4.22 11.88
C ALA A 11 39.03 -3.14 10.79
N LEU A 12 38.42 -1.98 11.02
CA LEU A 12 38.85 -0.59 10.72
C LEU A 12 38.94 -0.09 9.26
N SER A 13 38.23 1.02 8.98
CA SER A 13 38.83 2.27 8.48
C SER A 13 37.82 3.43 8.46
N ALA A 14 38.25 4.55 9.04
CA ALA A 14 37.56 5.83 9.11
C ALA A 14 37.78 6.69 7.86
N ALA A 15 36.86 7.61 7.56
CA ALA A 15 37.18 8.85 6.85
C ALA A 15 36.16 9.94 7.20
N VAL A 16 36.68 11.01 7.81
CA VAL A 16 36.06 12.31 8.07
C VAL A 16 36.14 13.15 6.79
N LEU A 17 35.09 13.90 6.45
CA LEU A 17 35.23 15.13 5.66
C LEU A 17 34.21 16.18 6.14
N VAL A 18 34.79 17.24 6.71
CA VAL A 18 34.18 18.51 7.11
C VAL A 18 34.11 19.43 5.88
N VAL A 19 32.97 20.10 5.66
CA VAL A 19 32.93 21.37 4.90
C VAL A 19 31.98 22.34 5.61
N CYS A 20 32.54 23.51 5.96
CA CYS A 20 31.86 24.70 6.48
C CYS A 20 31.47 25.67 5.36
N GLY A 21 30.48 26.54 5.64
CA GLY A 21 30.14 27.76 4.90
C GLY A 21 28.83 27.62 4.12
N LEU A 22 27.86 28.54 4.13
CA LEU A 22 27.86 30.01 4.25
C LEU A 22 26.53 30.44 4.90
N ALA A 23 26.53 31.23 5.98
CA ALA A 23 26.35 32.69 5.97
C ALA A 23 25.06 33.17 5.26
N GLY A 24 24.07 33.59 6.07
CA GLY A 24 22.83 34.21 5.61
C GLY A 24 21.93 34.66 6.76
N CYS A 25 22.47 35.38 7.74
CA CYS A 25 21.68 36.21 8.64
C CYS A 25 21.59 37.62 8.05
N THR A 26 20.39 38.16 7.85
CA THR A 26 20.01 39.54 8.25
C THR A 26 18.53 39.81 8.00
N VAL A 27 17.91 40.48 8.97
CA VAL A 27 16.85 41.52 8.80
C VAL A 27 15.46 40.98 8.44
N GLN A 28 14.37 41.32 9.14
CA GLN A 28 14.12 42.25 10.23
C GLN A 28 12.71 41.96 10.76
N ALA A 29 12.55 42.01 12.07
CA ALA A 29 11.24 41.99 12.72
C ALA A 29 10.64 43.40 12.59
N GLU A 30 9.49 43.48 11.95
CA GLU A 30 8.52 44.55 12.19
C GLU A 30 7.19 43.88 12.54
N SER A 31 6.82 43.99 13.82
CA SER A 31 5.52 43.64 14.34
C SER A 31 4.78 44.94 14.60
N GLU A 32 3.67 45.17 13.90
CA GLU A 32 2.58 46.05 14.36
C GLU A 32 1.23 45.48 13.85
N PRO A 33 0.11 45.76 14.56
CA PRO A 33 -0.94 44.76 14.80
C PRO A 33 -2.26 44.98 14.05
N ASP A 34 -3.02 43.88 13.98
CA ASP A 34 -4.48 43.72 13.88
C ASP A 34 -5.27 44.54 12.84
N ASP A 35 -5.63 43.88 11.74
CA ASP A 35 -7.00 43.91 11.23
C ASP A 35 -7.53 42.47 11.23
N ALA A 36 -8.52 42.23 12.08
CA ALA A 36 -9.22 40.96 12.21
C ALA A 36 -9.86 40.57 10.88
N VAL A 37 -9.16 39.76 10.09
CA VAL A 37 -9.74 39.09 8.93
C VAL A 37 -10.70 38.02 9.43
N ASP A 38 -11.98 38.29 9.15
CA ASP A 38 -13.14 37.43 9.32
C ASP A 38 -12.78 35.98 8.99
N SER A 39 -12.50 35.18 10.03
CA SER A 39 -12.16 33.76 9.90
C SER A 39 -13.43 32.95 9.78
N THR A 40 -14.25 33.28 8.78
CA THR A 40 -15.22 32.34 8.24
C THR A 40 -14.54 31.61 7.10
N PRO A 41 -14.14 30.33 7.23
CA PRO A 41 -13.65 29.56 6.10
C PRO A 41 -14.81 29.28 5.15
N SER A 42 -15.17 30.27 4.31
CA SER A 42 -15.98 30.05 3.12
C SER A 42 -15.07 29.55 2.02
N SER A 43 -14.77 28.27 2.09
CA SER A 43 -14.33 27.47 0.95
C SER A 43 -14.80 26.04 1.19
N GLN A 44 -16.12 25.84 1.26
CA GLN A 44 -16.66 24.58 0.75
C GLN A 44 -16.40 24.58 -0.75
N VAL A 45 -15.20 24.14 -1.12
CA VAL A 45 -14.97 23.60 -2.44
C VAL A 45 -15.83 22.35 -2.47
N GLU A 46 -17.02 22.44 -3.04
CA GLU A 46 -17.70 21.25 -3.51
C GLU A 46 -16.73 20.61 -4.49
N ALA A 47 -16.07 19.54 -4.05
CA ALA A 47 -15.16 18.78 -4.89
C ALA A 47 -16.00 18.12 -5.99
N SER A 48 -16.30 18.86 -7.06
CA SER A 48 -17.03 18.38 -8.23
C SER A 48 -16.19 17.42 -9.09
N GLY A 49 -15.02 17.00 -8.60
CA GLY A 49 -14.16 16.01 -9.25
C GLY A 49 -14.43 14.63 -8.69
N THR A 50 -15.12 13.78 -9.46
CA THR A 50 -15.22 12.35 -9.17
C THR A 50 -13.86 11.71 -9.37
N SER A 51 -13.03 11.76 -8.32
CA SER A 51 -11.72 11.11 -8.33
C SER A 51 -11.90 9.61 -8.10
N PRO A 52 -11.07 8.76 -8.75
CA PRO A 52 -11.03 7.34 -8.46
C PRO A 52 -10.86 7.07 -6.97
N ILE A 53 -11.53 6.05 -6.45
CA ILE A 53 -11.31 5.57 -5.09
C ILE A 53 -9.84 5.17 -4.92
N VAL A 54 -9.18 5.74 -3.92
CA VAL A 54 -7.80 5.42 -3.54
C VAL A 54 -7.77 4.88 -2.12
N PHE A 55 -6.94 3.87 -1.90
CA PHE A 55 -6.75 3.23 -0.60
C PHE A 55 -5.35 3.51 -0.03
N ALA A 56 -5.28 3.67 1.28
CA ALA A 56 -4.10 3.35 2.06
C ALA A 56 -4.24 1.94 2.64
N PHE A 57 -3.14 1.37 3.12
CA PHE A 57 -3.08 0.03 3.67
C PHE A 57 -2.56 0.10 5.09
N VAL A 58 -3.42 -0.22 6.05
CA VAL A 58 -3.07 -0.23 7.46
C VAL A 58 -2.70 -1.65 7.85
N CYS A 59 -1.42 -1.86 8.14
CA CYS A 59 -0.85 -3.17 8.42
C CYS A 59 -0.45 -3.29 9.89
N ARG A 60 -0.72 -4.44 10.51
CA ARG A 60 -0.18 -4.75 11.84
C ARG A 60 1.32 -5.01 11.77
N VAL A 61 2.04 -4.47 12.75
CA VAL A 61 3.46 -4.72 12.93
C VAL A 61 3.63 -5.87 13.91
N ASP A 62 4.15 -6.98 13.42
CA ASP A 62 4.33 -8.23 14.17
C ASP A 62 3.01 -8.69 14.82
N ASP A 63 3.08 -9.33 15.99
CA ASP A 63 1.92 -9.70 16.80
C ASP A 63 1.51 -8.60 17.80
N SER A 64 1.89 -7.34 17.54
CA SER A 64 1.50 -6.20 18.37
C SER A 64 0.22 -5.51 17.87
N ASP A 65 -0.35 -4.63 18.71
CA ASP A 65 -1.45 -3.75 18.32
C ASP A 65 -0.99 -2.50 17.55
N ARG A 66 0.33 -2.34 17.35
CA ARG A 66 0.86 -1.24 16.54
C ARG A 66 0.52 -1.49 15.07
N THR A 67 0.18 -0.40 14.40
CA THR A 67 -0.09 -0.40 12.96
C THR A 67 0.82 0.57 12.25
N GLU A 68 1.12 0.26 11.00
CA GLU A 68 1.84 1.10 10.07
C GLU A 68 0.99 1.28 8.81
N THR A 69 0.99 2.50 8.29
CA THR A 69 0.15 2.87 7.15
C THR A 69 1.01 3.07 5.91
N TYR A 70 0.64 2.39 4.84
CA TYR A 70 1.28 2.47 3.53
C TYR A 70 0.33 3.09 2.51
N THR A 71 0.83 3.96 1.64
CA THR A 71 0.01 4.59 0.59
C THR A 71 0.04 3.84 -0.74
N THR A 72 0.87 2.80 -0.85
CA THR A 72 0.98 1.94 -2.04
C THR A 72 1.13 0.48 -1.62
N TYR A 73 0.49 -0.44 -2.35
CA TYR A 73 0.61 -1.88 -2.09
C TYR A 73 2.06 -2.38 -2.29
N SER A 74 2.83 -1.77 -3.19
CA SER A 74 4.21 -2.18 -3.46
C SER A 74 5.14 -1.93 -2.27
N ALA A 75 4.87 -0.90 -1.47
CA ALA A 75 5.59 -0.67 -0.22
C ALA A 75 5.26 -1.76 0.82
N VAL A 76 4.00 -2.22 0.86
CA VAL A 76 3.57 -3.33 1.72
C VAL A 76 4.32 -4.62 1.36
N TRP A 77 4.44 -4.92 0.07
CA TRP A 77 5.18 -6.09 -0.42
C TRP A 77 6.68 -6.00 -0.08
N LYS A 78 7.29 -4.83 -0.28
CA LYS A 78 8.71 -4.60 0.05
C LYS A 78 9.00 -4.86 1.53
N ASP A 79 8.08 -4.50 2.40
CA ASP A 79 8.20 -4.67 3.85
C ASP A 79 7.65 -6.04 4.33
N ALA A 80 7.27 -6.92 3.40
CA ALA A 80 6.75 -8.26 3.65
C ALA A 80 5.61 -8.29 4.69
N ARG A 81 4.73 -7.28 4.70
CA ARG A 81 3.57 -7.26 5.60
C ARG A 81 2.48 -8.20 5.08
N SER A 82 1.88 -8.97 5.98
CA SER A 82 0.86 -9.97 5.63
C SER A 82 -0.51 -9.73 6.28
N ARG A 83 -0.59 -8.85 7.29
CA ARG A 83 -1.82 -8.55 8.03
C ARG A 83 -2.22 -7.09 7.82
N CYS A 84 -2.85 -6.82 6.69
CA CYS A 84 -3.24 -5.47 6.27
C CYS A 84 -4.75 -5.36 6.05
N ARG A 85 -5.25 -4.13 6.08
CA ARG A 85 -6.58 -3.75 5.60
C ARG A 85 -6.47 -2.52 4.70
N ALA A 86 -7.27 -2.48 3.65
CA ALA A 86 -7.41 -1.27 2.84
C ALA A 86 -8.34 -0.27 3.53
N GLU A 87 -7.94 1.00 3.56
CA GLU A 87 -8.74 2.12 4.05
C GLU A 87 -8.85 3.18 2.97
N ARG A 88 -10.08 3.55 2.62
CA ARG A 88 -10.32 4.57 1.60
C ARG A 88 -9.85 5.92 2.13
N ILE A 89 -8.95 6.58 1.39
CA ILE A 89 -8.40 7.89 1.76
C ILE A 89 -8.92 9.03 0.88
N THR A 90 -9.32 8.74 -0.35
CA THR A 90 -9.94 9.71 -1.25
C THR A 90 -10.76 9.01 -2.34
N GLY A 91 -11.47 9.80 -3.13
CA GLY A 91 -12.32 9.35 -4.22
C GLY A 91 -13.65 8.81 -3.76
N THR A 92 -14.67 9.05 -4.57
CA THR A 92 -16.05 8.60 -4.32
C THR A 92 -16.54 7.62 -5.38
N GLU A 93 -15.88 7.59 -6.55
CA GLU A 93 -16.26 6.73 -7.66
C GLU A 93 -15.14 5.75 -7.99
N ALA A 94 -15.51 4.49 -8.25
CA ALA A 94 -14.53 3.50 -8.66
C ALA A 94 -14.08 3.75 -10.12
N SER A 95 -12.79 3.60 -10.42
CA SER A 95 -12.27 3.70 -11.80
C SER A 95 -12.86 2.62 -12.73
N ALA A 96 -12.63 2.73 -14.04
CA ALA A 96 -13.08 1.72 -15.01
C ALA A 96 -12.54 0.31 -14.67
N GLN A 97 -11.26 0.21 -14.33
CA GLN A 97 -10.62 -1.03 -13.90
C GLN A 97 -11.21 -1.54 -12.59
N GLN A 98 -11.37 -0.68 -11.58
CA GLN A 98 -11.95 -1.08 -10.29
C GLN A 98 -13.38 -1.61 -10.46
N ARG A 99 -14.18 -0.99 -11.33
CA ARG A 99 -15.52 -1.48 -11.67
C ARG A 99 -15.46 -2.81 -12.42
N ALA A 100 -14.51 -3.00 -13.34
CA ALA A 100 -14.32 -4.26 -14.06
C ALA A 100 -13.95 -5.39 -13.11
N ALA A 101 -13.02 -5.13 -12.19
CA ALA A 101 -12.59 -6.07 -11.18
C ALA A 101 -13.75 -6.50 -10.28
N VAL A 102 -14.52 -5.56 -9.73
CA VAL A 102 -15.70 -5.87 -8.91
C VAL A 102 -16.75 -6.63 -9.70
N ARG A 103 -16.99 -6.28 -10.97
CA ARG A 103 -17.93 -7.05 -11.82
C ARG A 103 -17.45 -8.50 -12.03
N ALA A 104 -16.16 -8.72 -12.20
CA ALA A 104 -15.60 -10.06 -12.38
C ALA A 104 -15.80 -10.96 -11.14
N THR A 105 -15.98 -10.37 -9.94
CA THR A 105 -16.27 -11.14 -8.73
C THR A 105 -17.72 -11.63 -8.67
N ASP A 106 -18.64 -11.09 -9.48
CA ASP A 106 -20.08 -11.37 -9.40
C ASP A 106 -20.62 -11.20 -7.96
N GLY A 107 -20.15 -10.17 -7.26
CA GLY A 107 -20.50 -9.88 -5.87
C GLY A 107 -19.80 -10.75 -4.82
N ALA A 108 -18.86 -11.63 -5.21
CA ALA A 108 -18.12 -12.48 -4.27
C ALA A 108 -17.12 -11.71 -3.39
N ALA A 109 -16.70 -10.52 -3.83
CA ALA A 109 -15.80 -9.62 -3.10
C ALA A 109 -16.09 -8.15 -3.47
N SER A 110 -15.93 -7.27 -2.48
CA SER A 110 -16.01 -5.81 -2.63
C SER A 110 -14.71 -5.22 -3.18
N LEU A 111 -14.72 -3.91 -3.49
CA LEU A 111 -13.51 -3.20 -3.91
C LEU A 111 -12.46 -3.16 -2.79
N GLU A 112 -12.89 -2.93 -1.55
CA GLU A 112 -12.08 -2.94 -0.35
C GLU A 112 -11.43 -4.32 -0.10
N ASP A 113 -12.16 -5.41 -0.36
CA ASP A 113 -11.63 -6.78 -0.24
C ASP A 113 -10.53 -7.05 -1.28
N LEU A 114 -10.76 -6.63 -2.53
CA LEU A 114 -9.77 -6.74 -3.60
C LEU A 114 -8.51 -5.90 -3.29
N ALA A 115 -8.70 -4.67 -2.80
CA ALA A 115 -7.61 -3.79 -2.38
C ALA A 115 -6.80 -4.40 -1.23
N THR A 116 -7.49 -4.91 -0.21
CA THR A 116 -6.86 -5.55 0.96
C THR A 116 -6.05 -6.78 0.54
N THR A 117 -6.60 -7.59 -0.36
CA THR A 117 -5.95 -8.82 -0.82
C THR A 117 -4.77 -8.52 -1.74
N CYS A 118 -4.85 -7.51 -2.61
CA CYS A 118 -3.72 -7.05 -3.44
C CYS A 118 -2.52 -6.57 -2.62
N ALA A 119 -2.74 -6.05 -1.40
CA ALA A 119 -1.65 -5.53 -0.57
C ALA A 119 -0.76 -6.61 0.06
N VAL A 120 -1.18 -7.88 0.09
CA VAL A 120 -0.49 -8.94 0.84
C VAL A 120 0.04 -10.04 -0.07
N THR A 121 1.22 -10.56 0.25
CA THR A 121 1.85 -11.69 -0.45
C THR A 121 1.88 -12.94 0.43
N GLY A 122 2.10 -14.11 -0.19
CA GLY A 122 2.35 -15.37 0.51
C GLY A 122 1.11 -15.95 1.19
N ARG A 123 -0.09 -15.52 0.80
CA ARG A 123 -1.35 -15.95 1.43
C ARG A 123 -2.56 -15.78 0.55
N GLY A 124 -3.63 -16.45 0.96
CA GLY A 124 -4.95 -16.28 0.35
C GLY A 124 -4.96 -16.81 -1.09
N PRO A 125 -5.78 -16.21 -1.98
CA PRO A 125 -5.91 -16.64 -3.37
C PRO A 125 -4.58 -16.64 -4.14
N TRP A 126 -3.60 -15.86 -3.70
CA TRP A 126 -2.30 -15.75 -4.36
C TRP A 126 -1.46 -17.02 -4.30
N THR A 127 -1.66 -17.86 -3.28
CA THR A 127 -0.88 -19.10 -3.07
C THR A 127 -1.75 -20.34 -2.96
N SER A 128 -3.07 -20.19 -3.10
CA SER A 128 -4.04 -21.28 -2.91
C SER A 128 -4.59 -21.75 -4.25
N SER A 129 -4.99 -23.02 -4.34
CA SER A 129 -5.74 -23.52 -5.49
C SER A 129 -7.14 -22.91 -5.53
N VAL A 130 -7.69 -22.79 -6.74
CA VAL A 130 -9.09 -22.43 -6.97
C VAL A 130 -9.92 -23.71 -6.96
N THR A 131 -10.80 -23.86 -5.97
CA THR A 131 -11.58 -25.10 -5.79
C THR A 131 -13.09 -24.91 -5.97
N SER A 132 -13.54 -23.67 -6.09
CA SER A 132 -14.95 -23.32 -6.21
C SER A 132 -15.17 -22.19 -7.21
N ALA A 133 -16.41 -22.07 -7.70
CA ALA A 133 -16.80 -20.98 -8.59
C ALA A 133 -16.64 -19.61 -7.90
N ARG A 134 -16.86 -19.53 -6.58
CA ARG A 134 -16.65 -18.31 -5.81
C ARG A 134 -15.18 -17.91 -5.81
N ASP A 135 -14.28 -18.85 -5.55
CA ASP A 135 -12.83 -18.59 -5.56
C ASP A 135 -12.37 -18.15 -6.96
N ALA A 136 -12.89 -18.79 -8.02
CA ALA A 136 -12.55 -18.46 -9.39
C ALA A 136 -12.93 -17.01 -9.75
N ARG A 137 -14.08 -16.53 -9.25
CA ARG A 137 -14.55 -15.15 -9.45
C ARG A 137 -13.73 -14.14 -8.65
N VAL A 138 -13.40 -14.45 -7.39
CA VAL A 138 -12.50 -13.60 -6.59
C VAL A 138 -11.13 -13.51 -7.25
N ALA A 139 -10.56 -14.64 -7.70
CA ALA A 139 -9.30 -14.70 -8.42
C ALA A 139 -9.36 -13.89 -9.72
N ALA A 140 -10.43 -14.00 -10.51
CA ALA A 140 -10.61 -13.18 -11.72
C ALA A 140 -10.68 -11.68 -11.40
N GLY A 141 -11.37 -11.29 -10.32
CA GLY A 141 -11.39 -9.91 -9.86
C GLY A 141 -10.02 -9.40 -9.42
N LEU A 142 -9.21 -10.24 -8.77
CA LEU A 142 -7.84 -9.89 -8.36
C LEU A 142 -6.90 -9.72 -9.56
N ALA A 143 -7.02 -10.57 -10.58
CA ALA A 143 -6.25 -10.47 -11.81
C ALA A 143 -6.51 -9.12 -12.52
N GLU A 144 -7.76 -8.65 -12.51
CA GLU A 144 -8.14 -7.35 -13.08
C GLU A 144 -7.70 -6.16 -12.20
N TYR A 145 -7.85 -6.28 -10.87
CA TYR A 145 -7.55 -5.20 -9.92
C TYR A 145 -6.05 -4.96 -9.74
N CYS A 146 -5.25 -6.02 -9.69
CA CYS A 146 -3.86 -5.99 -9.24
C CYS A 146 -2.90 -6.65 -10.24
N PRO A 147 -2.87 -6.24 -11.52
CA PRO A 147 -2.13 -6.95 -12.57
C PRO A 147 -0.61 -7.05 -12.32
N GLY A 148 -0.06 -6.18 -11.47
CA GLY A 148 1.36 -6.19 -11.08
C GLY A 148 1.69 -6.98 -9.81
N HIS A 149 0.76 -7.79 -9.28
CA HIS A 149 1.01 -8.56 -8.06
C HIS A 149 2.18 -9.55 -8.24
N PRO A 150 3.10 -9.71 -7.27
CA PRO A 150 4.24 -10.61 -7.38
C PRO A 150 3.88 -12.08 -7.62
N GLU A 151 2.67 -12.49 -7.23
CA GLU A 151 2.18 -13.88 -7.29
C GLU A 151 1.13 -14.07 -8.40
N MET A 152 1.09 -13.16 -9.39
CA MET A 152 0.10 -13.17 -10.47
C MET A 152 0.16 -14.46 -11.32
N ASP A 153 1.35 -14.95 -11.63
CA ASP A 153 1.51 -16.16 -12.45
C ASP A 153 0.84 -17.38 -11.80
N HIS A 154 1.04 -17.57 -10.50
CA HIS A 154 0.36 -18.64 -9.76
C HIS A 154 -1.17 -18.46 -9.76
N LEU A 155 -1.67 -17.22 -9.62
CA LEU A 155 -3.10 -16.95 -9.67
C LEU A 155 -3.70 -17.34 -11.05
N HIS A 156 -3.01 -17.00 -12.14
CA HIS A 156 -3.42 -17.39 -13.49
C HIS A 156 -3.41 -18.91 -13.68
N ASP A 157 -2.37 -19.60 -13.23
CA ASP A 157 -2.28 -21.05 -13.29
C ASP A 157 -3.41 -21.72 -12.50
N ALA A 158 -3.73 -21.21 -11.31
CA ALA A 158 -4.83 -21.73 -10.48
C ALA A 158 -6.19 -21.53 -11.15
N ILE A 159 -6.43 -20.38 -11.80
CA ILE A 159 -7.66 -20.13 -12.58
C ILE A 159 -7.73 -21.07 -13.79
N ALA A 160 -6.63 -21.27 -14.51
CA ALA A 160 -6.58 -22.16 -15.67
C ALA A 160 -6.86 -23.61 -15.26
N ALA A 161 -6.20 -24.10 -14.20
CA ALA A 161 -6.40 -25.45 -13.69
C ALA A 161 -7.86 -25.73 -13.29
N TYR A 162 -8.56 -24.73 -12.73
CA TYR A 162 -9.98 -24.85 -12.39
C TYR A 162 -10.89 -24.96 -13.62
N ARG A 163 -10.51 -24.33 -14.74
CA ARG A 163 -11.32 -24.29 -15.97
C ARG A 163 -11.17 -25.54 -16.85
N GLY A 164 -10.13 -26.34 -16.64
CA GLY A 164 -9.78 -27.50 -17.49
C GLY A 164 -9.15 -27.08 -18.81
#